data_AF-A0A3G9JKQ2-F1
#
_entry.id   AF-A0A3G9JKQ2-F1
#
_cell.length_a   1.000
_cell.length_b   1.000
_cell.length_c   1.000
_cell.angle_alpha   90.00
_cell.angle_beta   90.00
_cell.angle_gamma   90.00
#
_symmetry.space_group_name_H-M   'P 1'
#
loop_
_entity.id
_entity.type
_entity.pdbx_description
1 polymer ?
#
loop_
_entity_poly.entity_id
_entity_poly.type
_entity_poly.pdbx_seq_one_letter_code
_entity_poly.pdbx_strand_id
1 'polypeptide(L)'
;MPKYYVIPIDNFDQAYFGIRSLLNPYNRQVNWCAGTPNVFGGRGTEARETIYRETREESRFKIDIDQCGATLHQIHQSNGMTFYAIRNRFVYYPDPYFPALLGNRPEYQECTGEILRVNLNAVNTDNSISAGSYVIKEFKRRFKRTLTPSATKEFLSSEMAQAIQMAACEVQKGLF
;
A
#
# COMPACT_ATOMS: atom_id res chain seq x y z
N MET A 1 -3.70 11.02 -17.07
CA MET A 1 -2.93 11.44 -15.89
C MET A 1 -2.24 10.21 -15.32
N PRO A 2 -0.92 10.23 -15.11
CA PRO A 2 -0.17 9.10 -14.57
C PRO A 2 -0.63 8.74 -13.15
N LYS A 3 -0.28 7.54 -12.71
CA LYS A 3 -0.53 7.05 -11.35
C LYS A 3 0.78 6.77 -10.64
N TYR A 4 0.87 7.14 -9.38
CA TYR A 4 2.07 7.01 -8.56
C TYR A 4 1.72 6.30 -7.26
N TYR A 5 2.50 5.27 -6.94
CA TYR A 5 2.30 4.40 -5.78
C TYR A 5 3.57 4.28 -4.96
N VAL A 6 3.45 4.05 -3.65
CA VAL A 6 4.58 3.89 -2.75
C VAL A 6 4.40 2.76 -1.74
N ILE A 7 5.49 2.05 -1.47
CA ILE A 7 5.63 1.14 -0.33
C ILE A 7 6.57 1.79 0.70
N PRO A 8 6.06 2.29 1.84
CA PRO A 8 6.90 2.71 2.96
C PRO A 8 7.51 1.49 3.65
N ILE A 9 8.83 1.50 3.84
CA ILE A 9 9.61 0.40 4.43
C ILE A 9 10.45 0.92 5.61
N ASP A 10 10.24 0.39 6.81
CA ASP A 10 11.01 0.80 7.99
C ASP A 10 12.38 0.12 8.08
N ASN A 11 13.12 0.42 9.15
CA ASN A 11 14.50 -0.02 9.33
C ASN A 11 14.60 -1.50 9.72
N PHE A 12 13.46 -2.14 9.94
CA PHE A 12 13.33 -3.57 10.22
C PHE A 12 12.70 -4.32 9.04
N ASP A 13 12.79 -3.74 7.84
CA ASP A 13 12.29 -4.30 6.59
C ASP A 13 10.78 -4.57 6.60
N GLN A 14 10.03 -3.85 7.43
CA GLN A 14 8.57 -3.92 7.43
C GLN A 14 8.02 -2.97 6.38
N ALA A 15 7.33 -3.53 5.38
CA ALA A 15 6.50 -2.77 4.47
C ALA A 15 5.12 -2.50 5.08
N TYR A 16 4.61 -1.29 4.84
CA TYR A 16 3.32 -0.81 5.34
C TYR A 16 2.32 -0.74 4.18
N PHE A 17 1.17 -1.38 4.35
CA PHE A 17 0.09 -1.41 3.36
C PHE A 17 -1.21 -0.95 4.00
N GLY A 18 -2.00 -0.15 3.26
CA GLY A 18 -3.38 0.15 3.62
C GLY A 18 -4.28 -1.06 3.38
N ILE A 19 -5.48 -1.08 3.97
CA ILE A 19 -6.52 -2.04 3.62
C ILE A 19 -7.60 -1.32 2.83
N ARG A 20 -7.86 -1.80 1.61
CA ARG A 20 -8.85 -1.22 0.71
C ARG A 20 -10.26 -1.40 1.26
N SER A 21 -11.10 -0.37 1.16
CA SER A 21 -12.50 -0.46 1.58
C SER A 21 -13.28 -1.43 0.69
N LEU A 22 -14.33 -2.03 1.24
CA LEU A 22 -15.20 -2.96 0.49
C LEU A 22 -15.99 -2.25 -0.61
N LEU A 23 -16.41 -1.01 -0.34
CA LEU A 23 -17.19 -0.19 -1.26
C LEU A 23 -16.37 1.01 -1.71
N ASN A 24 -16.50 1.35 -2.99
CA ASN A 24 -15.98 2.59 -3.54
C ASN A 24 -16.83 3.75 -3.00
N PRO A 25 -16.22 4.80 -2.42
CA PRO A 25 -16.97 5.84 -1.74
C PRO A 25 -17.73 6.78 -2.68
N TYR A 26 -17.34 6.87 -3.96
CA TYR A 26 -17.93 7.78 -4.93
C TYR A 26 -19.20 7.22 -5.60
N ASN A 27 -19.25 5.90 -5.83
CA ASN A 27 -20.38 5.25 -6.51
C ASN A 27 -21.08 4.15 -5.68
N ARG A 28 -20.57 3.85 -4.48
CA ARG A 28 -21.08 2.84 -3.54
C ARG A 28 -21.11 1.40 -4.08
N GLN A 29 -20.45 1.12 -5.21
CA GLN A 29 -20.27 -0.23 -5.73
C GLN A 29 -19.08 -0.93 -5.05
N VAL A 30 -18.96 -2.25 -5.26
CA VAL A 30 -17.79 -3.02 -4.79
C VAL A 30 -16.51 -2.38 -5.33
N ASN A 31 -15.57 -2.07 -4.44
CA ASN A 31 -14.29 -1.50 -4.82
C ASN A 31 -13.45 -2.58 -5.54
N TRP A 32 -12.65 -2.17 -6.53
CA TRP A 32 -11.64 -3.07 -7.10
C TRP A 32 -10.69 -3.55 -6.01
N CYS A 33 -10.34 -4.83 -5.97
CA CYS A 33 -9.55 -5.40 -4.86
C CYS A 33 -10.15 -5.07 -3.46
N ALA A 34 -11.48 -5.12 -3.34
CA ALA A 34 -12.21 -4.85 -2.11
C ALA A 34 -11.67 -5.66 -0.92
N GLY A 35 -11.33 -4.98 0.17
CA GLY A 35 -10.88 -5.60 1.42
C GLY A 35 -9.44 -6.12 1.42
N THR A 36 -8.72 -6.03 0.29
CA THR A 36 -7.34 -6.53 0.20
C THR A 36 -6.34 -5.49 0.71
N PRO A 37 -5.10 -5.91 1.03
CA PRO A 37 -3.98 -4.97 1.17
C PRO A 37 -3.78 -4.12 -0.09
N ASN A 38 -3.34 -2.89 0.10
CA ASN A 38 -3.20 -1.86 -0.93
C ASN A 38 -1.86 -1.12 -0.77
N VAL A 39 -1.19 -0.88 -1.89
CA VAL A 39 -0.04 0.04 -1.94
C VAL A 39 -0.59 1.46 -2.02
N PHE A 40 -0.05 2.38 -1.22
CA PHE A 40 -0.56 3.74 -1.16
C PHE A 40 -0.34 4.48 -2.46
N GLY A 41 -1.35 5.15 -2.99
CA GLY A 41 -1.17 5.96 -4.19
C GLY A 41 -2.39 6.11 -5.07
N GLY A 42 -2.24 7.00 -6.05
CA GLY A 42 -3.36 7.45 -6.85
C GLY A 42 -2.92 8.23 -8.08
N ARG A 43 -3.85 8.99 -8.65
CA ARG A 43 -3.59 9.81 -9.84
C ARG A 43 -3.01 11.15 -9.43
N GLY A 44 -2.03 11.65 -10.19
CA GLY A 44 -1.55 13.02 -10.03
C GLY A 44 -0.59 13.46 -11.13
N THR A 45 -0.13 14.69 -11.02
CA THR A 45 0.80 15.32 -11.97
C THR A 45 2.25 15.18 -11.56
N GLU A 46 2.51 15.14 -10.26
CA GLU A 46 3.85 15.10 -9.67
C GLU A 46 3.91 13.96 -8.64
N ALA A 47 4.94 13.10 -8.74
CA ALA A 47 4.97 11.84 -8.03
C ALA A 47 5.05 12.02 -6.51
N ARG A 48 5.89 12.95 -6.03
CA ARG A 48 6.14 13.17 -4.61
C ARG A 48 4.90 13.73 -3.92
N GLU A 49 4.29 14.77 -4.48
CA GLU A 49 3.06 15.37 -3.96
C GLU A 49 1.92 14.34 -3.90
N THR A 50 1.75 13.56 -4.97
CA THR A 50 0.70 12.52 -5.05
C THR A 50 0.90 11.47 -3.97
N ILE A 51 2.10 10.91 -3.87
CA ILE A 51 2.42 9.87 -2.91
C ILE A 51 2.21 10.35 -1.48
N TYR A 52 2.65 11.57 -1.16
CA TYR A 52 2.47 12.14 0.17
C TYR A 52 1.00 12.27 0.54
N ARG A 53 0.21 12.91 -0.34
CA ARG A 53 -1.22 13.14 -0.13
C ARG A 53 -1.97 11.81 0.02
N GLU A 54 -1.80 10.88 -0.91
CA GLU A 54 -2.50 9.60 -0.93
C GLU A 54 -2.13 8.73 0.28
N THR A 55 -0.85 8.67 0.64
CA THR A 55 -0.42 7.92 1.84
C THR A 55 -1.06 8.49 3.10
N ARG A 56 -1.13 9.81 3.22
CA ARG A 56 -1.73 10.49 4.37
C ARG A 56 -3.25 10.26 4.44
N GLU A 57 -3.94 10.32 3.31
CA GLU A 57 -5.39 10.11 3.19
C GLU A 57 -5.78 8.63 3.44
N GLU A 58 -5.17 7.70 2.70
CA GLU A 58 -5.49 6.27 2.76
C GLU A 58 -5.08 5.62 4.08
N SER A 59 -4.00 6.10 4.72
CA SER A 59 -3.58 5.64 6.05
C SER A 59 -4.34 6.33 7.19
N ARG A 60 -5.16 7.34 6.91
CA ARG A 60 -5.82 8.20 7.91
C ARG A 60 -4.85 8.79 8.91
N PHE A 61 -3.80 9.42 8.40
CA PHE A 61 -2.72 10.06 9.17
C PHE A 61 -1.81 9.09 9.96
N LYS A 62 -1.96 7.78 9.79
CA LYS A 62 -1.09 6.81 10.46
C LYS A 62 0.31 6.80 9.90
N ILE A 63 0.49 7.16 8.63
CA ILE A 63 1.78 7.21 7.98
C ILE A 63 2.00 8.63 7.46
N ASP A 64 3.09 9.25 7.89
CA ASP A 64 3.50 10.58 7.45
C ASP A 64 4.92 10.49 6.86
N ILE A 65 5.03 10.69 5.54
CA ILE A 65 6.29 10.61 4.80
C ILE A 65 7.05 11.93 4.93
N ASP A 66 8.35 11.86 5.21
CA ASP A 66 9.25 13.02 5.19
C ASP A 66 9.44 13.52 3.76
N GLN A 67 8.64 14.53 3.37
CA GLN A 67 8.64 15.07 2.02
C GLN A 67 9.98 15.69 1.59
N CYS A 68 10.79 16.18 2.54
CA CYS A 68 12.04 16.87 2.23
C CYS A 68 13.21 15.89 2.13
N GLY A 69 13.22 14.85 2.96
CA GLY A 69 14.32 13.89 3.05
C GLY A 69 14.09 12.56 2.31
N ALA A 70 12.87 12.24 1.88
CA ALA A 70 12.58 10.98 1.20
C ALA A 70 13.15 10.94 -0.23
N THR A 71 13.92 9.91 -0.54
CA THR A 71 14.25 9.55 -1.93
C THR A 71 13.23 8.53 -2.41
N LEU A 72 12.56 8.82 -3.54
CA LEU A 72 11.67 7.88 -4.20
C LEU A 72 12.50 6.88 -5.01
N HIS A 73 12.64 5.65 -4.53
CA HIS A 73 13.32 4.60 -5.28
C HIS A 73 12.30 3.87 -6.17
N GLN A 74 12.38 4.05 -7.49
CA GLN A 74 11.45 3.40 -8.42
C GLN A 74 11.72 1.90 -8.48
N ILE A 75 10.72 1.09 -8.17
CA ILE A 75 10.83 -0.39 -8.10
C ILE A 75 10.09 -1.10 -9.24
N HIS A 76 9.06 -0.47 -9.82
CA HIS A 76 8.25 -1.06 -10.88
C HIS A 76 7.52 0.01 -11.68
N GLN A 77 7.31 -0.23 -12.98
CA GLN A 77 6.51 0.63 -13.82
C GLN A 77 5.77 -0.20 -14.86
N SER A 78 4.44 -0.05 -14.91
CA SER A 78 3.59 -0.79 -15.84
C SER A 78 2.29 -0.04 -16.08
N ASN A 79 1.77 -0.05 -17.32
CA ASN A 79 0.42 0.42 -17.65
C ASN A 79 0.08 1.84 -17.13
N GLY A 80 1.04 2.78 -17.23
CA GLY A 80 0.88 4.16 -16.77
C GLY A 80 0.88 4.33 -15.23
N MET A 81 1.29 3.30 -14.50
CA MET A 81 1.51 3.28 -13.07
C MET A 81 3.01 3.17 -12.78
N THR A 82 3.51 4.01 -11.88
CA THR A 82 4.87 3.92 -11.36
C THR A 82 4.82 3.65 -9.87
N PHE A 83 5.57 2.65 -9.44
CA PHE A 83 5.67 2.21 -8.05
C PHE A 83 7.05 2.57 -7.50
N TYR A 84 7.05 3.13 -6.31
CA TYR A 84 8.24 3.50 -5.58
C TYR A 84 8.30 2.75 -4.24
N ALA A 85 9.50 2.68 -3.69
CA ALA A 85 9.73 2.39 -2.29
C ALA A 85 10.39 3.59 -1.62
N ILE A 86 10.06 3.81 -0.35
CA ILE A 86 10.73 4.78 0.51
C ILE A 86 11.17 4.04 1.76
N ARG A 87 12.47 4.10 2.05
CA ARG A 87 13.05 3.45 3.24
C ARG A 87 13.39 4.49 4.31
N ASN A 88 12.97 4.24 5.55
CA ASN A 88 13.36 5.03 6.74
C ASN A 88 13.10 6.54 6.67
N ARG A 89 12.12 6.96 5.87
CA ARG A 89 11.76 8.38 5.66
C ARG A 89 10.26 8.60 5.86
N PHE A 90 9.72 7.99 6.90
CA PHE A 90 8.35 8.20 7.36
C PHE A 90 8.24 7.91 8.85
N VAL A 91 7.17 8.41 9.47
CA VAL A 91 6.79 8.09 10.84
C VAL A 91 5.48 7.31 10.82
N TYR A 92 5.38 6.29 11.67
CA TYR A 92 4.15 5.52 11.87
C TYR A 92 3.52 5.86 13.22
N TYR A 93 2.32 6.42 13.17
CA TYR A 93 1.46 6.68 14.32
C TYR A 93 0.39 5.59 14.36
N PRO A 94 0.41 4.64 15.32
CA PRO A 94 -0.59 3.57 15.35
C PRO A 94 -2.00 4.09 15.61
N ASP A 95 -2.13 5.14 16.43
CA ASP A 95 -3.42 5.72 16.87
C ASP A 95 -3.41 7.25 16.77
N PRO A 96 -3.31 7.81 15.54
CA PRO A 96 -3.34 9.25 15.34
C PRO A 96 -4.75 9.77 15.61
N TYR A 97 -4.85 11.03 16.04
CA TYR A 97 -6.14 11.70 16.07
C TYR A 97 -6.68 11.85 14.63
N PHE A 98 -7.82 11.21 14.36
CA PHE A 98 -8.50 11.29 13.08
C PHE A 98 -9.94 11.81 13.29
N PRO A 99 -10.23 13.06 12.94
CA PRO A 99 -11.56 13.65 13.11
C PRO A 99 -12.65 12.85 12.39
N ALA A 100 -13.73 12.52 13.10
CA ALA A 100 -14.86 11.76 12.54
C ALA A 100 -15.47 12.43 11.29
N LEU A 101 -15.53 13.77 11.27
CA LEU A 101 -16.04 14.53 10.13
C LEU A 101 -15.18 14.36 8.86
N LEU A 102 -13.87 14.14 8.99
CA LEU A 102 -13.00 13.87 7.84
C LEU A 102 -13.28 12.47 7.27
N GLY A 103 -13.64 11.51 8.11
CA GLY A 103 -14.00 10.16 7.67
C GLY A 103 -15.21 10.11 6.73
N ASN A 104 -16.02 11.16 6.66
CA ASN A 104 -17.15 11.26 5.73
C ASN A 104 -16.75 11.71 4.32
N ARG A 105 -15.53 12.21 4.12
CA ARG A 105 -15.09 12.66 2.80
C ARG A 105 -14.59 11.46 1.98
N PRO A 106 -14.93 11.38 0.68
CA PRO A 106 -14.61 10.21 -0.15
C PRO A 106 -13.13 9.81 -0.17
N GLU A 107 -12.21 10.78 -0.19
CA GLU A 107 -10.77 10.55 -0.25
C GLU A 107 -10.24 9.76 0.96
N TYR A 108 -10.88 9.85 2.14
CA TYR A 108 -10.52 9.07 3.33
C TYR A 108 -11.27 7.74 3.47
N GLN A 109 -12.16 7.44 2.52
CA GLN A 109 -12.98 6.22 2.51
C GLN A 109 -12.48 5.18 1.51
N GLU A 110 -11.51 5.48 0.65
CA GLU A 110 -10.94 4.50 -0.28
C GLU A 110 -10.25 3.33 0.44
N CYS A 111 -9.68 3.61 1.61
CA CYS A 111 -9.13 2.64 2.55
C CYS A 111 -9.79 2.72 3.93
N THR A 112 -9.68 1.63 4.71
CA THR A 112 -10.25 1.53 6.05
C THR A 112 -9.45 2.30 7.12
N GLY A 113 -8.24 2.76 6.76
CA GLY A 113 -7.25 3.30 7.70
C GLY A 113 -6.54 2.24 8.53
N GLU A 114 -6.83 0.95 8.34
CA GLU A 114 -6.05 -0.13 8.94
C GLU A 114 -4.75 -0.32 8.16
N ILE A 115 -3.68 -0.64 8.91
CA ILE A 115 -2.36 -0.84 8.35
C ILE A 115 -1.91 -2.28 8.56
N LEU A 116 -1.59 -2.97 7.47
CA LEU A 116 -0.88 -4.23 7.48
C LEU A 116 0.62 -3.95 7.43
N ARG A 117 1.38 -4.57 8.34
CA ARG A 117 2.84 -4.58 8.30
C ARG A 117 3.32 -5.97 7.88
N VAL A 118 4.24 -6.03 6.93
CA VAL A 118 4.77 -7.29 6.38
C VAL A 118 6.29 -7.22 6.34
N ASN A 119 6.94 -8.24 6.90
CA ASN A 119 8.40 -8.38 6.79
C ASN A 119 8.78 -8.80 5.36
N LEU A 120 9.45 -7.93 4.62
CA LEU A 120 9.86 -8.18 3.23
C LEU A 120 10.96 -9.25 3.10
N ASN A 121 11.78 -9.48 4.14
CA ASN A 121 12.77 -10.57 4.13
C ASN A 121 12.13 -11.96 4.14
N ALA A 122 10.87 -12.08 4.57
CA ALA A 122 10.16 -13.35 4.64
C ALA A 122 9.24 -13.58 3.42
N VAL A 123 9.18 -12.63 2.49
CA VAL A 123 8.40 -12.74 1.26
C VAL A 123 9.14 -13.63 0.27
N ASN A 124 8.47 -14.66 -0.27
CA ASN A 124 9.01 -15.42 -1.41
C ASN A 124 8.94 -14.54 -2.67
N THR A 125 10.09 -14.35 -3.31
CA THR A 125 10.28 -13.46 -4.46
C THR A 125 10.34 -14.19 -5.80
N ASP A 126 10.04 -15.49 -5.86
CA ASP A 126 10.12 -16.29 -7.10
C ASP A 126 9.19 -15.73 -8.19
N ASN A 127 8.01 -15.26 -7.79
CA ASN A 127 7.03 -14.61 -8.67
C ASN A 127 6.05 -13.74 -7.84
N SER A 128 5.30 -12.89 -8.53
CA SER A 128 4.34 -11.97 -7.91
C SER A 128 3.20 -12.67 -7.19
N ILE A 129 2.77 -13.85 -7.65
CA ILE A 129 1.71 -14.63 -7.00
C ILE A 129 2.19 -15.16 -5.64
N SER A 130 3.43 -15.66 -5.56
CA SER A 130 4.05 -16.09 -4.31
C SER A 130 4.16 -14.93 -3.32
N ALA A 131 4.64 -13.77 -3.79
CA ALA A 131 4.77 -12.57 -2.96
C ALA A 131 3.40 -12.09 -2.45
N GLY A 132 2.42 -11.95 -3.34
CA GLY A 132 1.05 -11.56 -2.99
C GLY A 132 0.37 -12.57 -2.05
N SER A 133 0.61 -13.87 -2.23
CA SER A 133 0.06 -14.92 -1.36
C SER A 133 0.59 -14.83 0.06
N TYR A 134 1.87 -14.48 0.23
CA TYR A 134 2.45 -14.20 1.54
C TYR A 134 1.75 -13.01 2.23
N VAL A 135 1.53 -11.91 1.49
CA VAL A 135 0.84 -10.74 2.02
C VAL A 135 -0.61 -11.06 2.42
N ILE A 136 -1.33 -11.85 1.62
CA ILE A 136 -2.68 -12.33 1.98
C ILE A 136 -2.65 -13.20 3.24
N LYS A 137 -1.65 -14.09 3.38
CA LYS A 137 -1.48 -14.92 4.58
C LYS A 137 -1.29 -14.04 5.82
N GLU A 138 -0.44 -13.02 5.74
CA GLU A 138 -0.21 -12.07 6.83
C GLU A 138 -1.46 -11.24 7.15
N PHE A 139 -2.20 -10.80 6.13
CA PHE A 139 -3.50 -10.15 6.30
C PHE A 139 -4.47 -11.02 7.11
N LYS A 140 -4.69 -12.28 6.68
CA LYS A 140 -5.57 -13.23 7.37
C LYS A 140 -5.12 -13.46 8.81
N ARG A 141 -3.81 -13.63 9.02
CA ARG A 141 -3.20 -13.85 10.35
C ARG A 141 -3.45 -12.66 11.29
N ARG A 142 -3.26 -11.44 10.80
CA ARG A 142 -3.32 -10.19 11.58
C ARG A 142 -4.74 -9.73 11.89
N PHE A 143 -5.62 -9.77 10.90
CA PHE A 143 -6.98 -9.22 11.01
C PHE A 143 -8.05 -10.28 11.29
N LYS A 144 -7.70 -11.57 11.21
CA LYS A 144 -8.65 -12.69 11.37
C LYS A 144 -9.83 -12.61 10.38
N ARG A 145 -9.57 -12.04 9.19
CA ARG A 145 -10.55 -11.86 8.10
C ARG A 145 -10.18 -12.71 6.91
N THR A 146 -11.19 -13.21 6.21
CA THR A 146 -11.02 -13.96 4.96
C THR A 146 -11.44 -13.08 3.80
N LEU A 147 -10.58 -12.97 2.78
CA LEU A 147 -10.91 -12.32 1.52
C LEU A 147 -11.80 -13.25 0.68
N THR A 148 -12.69 -12.67 -0.11
CA THR A 148 -13.45 -13.45 -1.10
C THR A 148 -12.49 -14.07 -2.13
N PRO A 149 -12.86 -15.18 -2.78
CA PRO A 149 -12.07 -15.75 -3.87
C PRO A 149 -11.80 -14.76 -5.00
N SER A 150 -12.77 -13.92 -5.35
CA SER A 150 -12.61 -12.89 -6.39
C SER A 150 -11.57 -11.85 -5.99
N ALA A 151 -11.69 -11.25 -4.80
CA ALA A 151 -10.74 -10.24 -4.32
C ALA A 151 -9.32 -10.81 -4.20
N THR A 152 -9.20 -12.07 -3.75
CA THR A 152 -7.92 -12.79 -3.70
C THR A 152 -7.31 -12.91 -5.09
N LYS A 153 -8.09 -13.38 -6.08
CA LYS A 153 -7.62 -13.55 -7.45
C LYS A 153 -7.20 -12.22 -8.07
N GLU A 154 -8.03 -11.18 -7.93
CA GLU A 154 -7.76 -9.84 -8.42
C GLU A 154 -6.43 -9.30 -7.89
N PHE A 155 -6.21 -9.36 -6.56
CA PHE A 155 -4.99 -8.91 -5.92
C PHE A 155 -3.75 -9.67 -6.42
N LEU A 156 -3.81 -11.00 -6.48
CA LEU A 156 -2.67 -11.83 -6.92
C LEU A 156 -2.28 -11.58 -8.39
N SER A 157 -3.23 -11.18 -9.24
CA SER A 157 -2.98 -10.81 -10.63
C SER A 157 -2.60 -9.34 -10.84
N SER A 158 -2.58 -8.54 -9.78
CA SER A 158 -2.42 -7.09 -9.89
C SER A 158 -0.96 -6.65 -10.00
N GLU A 159 -0.76 -5.42 -10.48
CA GLU A 159 0.52 -4.72 -10.44
C GLU A 159 1.01 -4.46 -9.01
N MET A 160 0.12 -4.49 -8.00
CA MET A 160 0.50 -4.37 -6.60
C MET A 160 1.27 -5.60 -6.12
N ALA A 161 0.83 -6.80 -6.50
CA ALA A 161 1.55 -8.02 -6.18
C ALA A 161 2.94 -8.06 -6.82
N GLN A 162 3.07 -7.52 -8.03
CA GLN A 162 4.36 -7.35 -8.71
C GLN A 162 5.24 -6.32 -7.99
N ALA A 163 4.72 -5.15 -7.64
CA ALA A 163 5.46 -4.14 -6.89
C ALA A 163 5.95 -4.66 -5.52
N ILE A 164 5.13 -5.45 -4.83
CA ILE A 164 5.52 -6.10 -3.56
C ILE A 164 6.69 -7.07 -3.78
N GLN A 165 6.63 -7.89 -4.84
CA GLN A 165 7.73 -8.77 -5.21
C GLN A 165 9.02 -7.98 -5.45
N MET A 166 8.96 -6.89 -6.23
CA MET A 166 10.14 -6.07 -6.53
C MET A 166 10.69 -5.40 -5.28
N ALA A 167 9.85 -4.82 -4.41
CA ALA A 167 10.31 -4.26 -3.15
C ALA A 167 10.98 -5.30 -2.25
N ALA A 168 10.44 -6.52 -2.18
CA ALA A 168 11.05 -7.62 -1.43
C ALA A 168 12.41 -8.04 -2.03
N CYS A 169 12.53 -8.12 -3.37
CA CYS A 169 13.79 -8.37 -4.05
C CYS A 169 14.86 -7.33 -3.68
N GLU A 170 14.51 -6.04 -3.74
CA GLU A 170 15.43 -4.95 -3.42
C GLU A 170 15.90 -5.00 -1.94
N VAL A 171 14.97 -5.27 -1.01
CA VAL A 171 15.31 -5.46 0.41
C VAL A 171 16.26 -6.64 0.61
N GLN A 172 15.95 -7.80 0.06
CA GLN A 172 16.72 -9.03 0.28
C GLN A 172 18.12 -8.96 -0.34
N LYS A 173 18.31 -8.12 -1.37
CA LYS A 173 19.62 -7.86 -1.99
C LYS A 173 20.40 -6.74 -1.30
N GLY A 174 19.81 -6.02 -0.33
CA GLY A 174 20.43 -4.88 0.33
C GLY A 174 20.64 -3.67 -0.59
N LEU A 175 19.70 -3.43 -1.52
CA LEU A 175 19.81 -2.38 -2.55
C LEU A 175 19.18 -1.04 -2.10
N PHE A 176 18.74 -0.93 -0.84
CA PHE A 176 18.19 0.28 -0.24
C PHE A 176 19.10 0.89 0.83
#